data_AF-A0A7X7HWE5-F1
#
_entry.id   AF-A0A7X7HWE5-F1
#
_cell.length_a   1.000
_cell.length_b   1.000
_cell.length_c   1.000
_cell.angle_alpha   90.00
_cell.angle_beta   90.00
_cell.angle_gamma   90.00
#
_symmetry.space_group_name_H-M   'P 1'
#
loop_
_entity.id
_entity.type
_entity.pdbx_description
1 polymer ?
#
loop_
_entity_poly.entity_id
_entity_poly.type
_entity_poly.pdbx_seq_one_letter_code
_entity_poly.pdbx_strand_id
1 'polypeptide(L)'
;MEPTDEAGEATTVDRARQRLLDAGADGLARHPWQPRWAPPDDVTLLRFAVRHVNAAPGRASHDDIRAALSLIETARDDLDALESALILIARAEGLTWPDIADGLGVRTPQAAQQRFRRVSERAGAGGSTGSGGGA
;
A
#
# COMPACT_ATOMS: atom_id res chain seq x y z
N MET A 1 -7.78 29.22 -27.43
CA MET A 1 -7.99 27.91 -26.78
C MET A 1 -6.67 27.57 -26.13
N GLU A 2 -6.43 28.11 -24.93
CA GLU A 2 -5.25 27.75 -24.13
C GLU A 2 -5.43 26.32 -23.61
N PRO A 3 -4.37 25.48 -23.63
CA PRO A 3 -4.39 24.22 -22.91
C PRO A 3 -4.20 24.53 -21.42
N THR A 4 -5.22 24.28 -20.61
CA THR A 4 -5.09 24.36 -19.15
C THR A 4 -4.21 23.19 -18.70
N ASP A 5 -2.98 23.48 -18.29
CA ASP A 5 -2.12 22.54 -17.56
C ASP A 5 -2.75 22.27 -16.17
N GLU A 6 -3.77 21.43 -16.12
CA GLU A 6 -4.22 20.78 -14.88
C GLU A 6 -3.29 19.61 -14.56
N ALA A 7 -1.99 19.89 -14.43
CA ALA A 7 -1.08 18.97 -13.78
C ALA A 7 -1.46 18.95 -12.30
N GLY A 8 -2.37 18.04 -11.93
CA GLY A 8 -2.82 17.83 -10.56
C GLY A 8 -1.62 17.79 -9.62
N GLU A 9 -1.63 18.66 -8.61
CA GLU A 9 -0.51 18.79 -7.69
C GLU A 9 -0.20 17.43 -7.05
N ALA A 10 1.05 16.97 -7.18
CA ALA A 10 1.47 15.67 -6.65
C ALA A 10 1.13 15.58 -5.16
N THR A 11 0.49 14.50 -4.75
CA THR A 11 0.11 14.33 -3.34
C THR A 11 1.37 14.21 -2.46
N THR A 12 1.23 14.40 -1.15
CA THR A 12 2.33 14.14 -0.20
C THR A 12 2.88 12.72 -0.35
N VAL A 13 2.00 11.75 -0.62
CA VAL A 13 2.38 10.34 -0.87
C VAL A 13 3.19 10.21 -2.15
N ASP A 14 2.77 10.85 -3.25
CA ASP A 14 3.50 10.80 -4.52
C ASP A 14 4.91 11.41 -4.40
N ARG A 15 5.03 12.52 -3.68
CA ARG A 15 6.34 13.13 -3.38
C ARG A 15 7.20 12.22 -2.51
N ALA A 16 6.61 11.55 -1.52
CA ALA A 16 7.33 10.61 -0.66
C ALA A 16 7.84 9.39 -1.45
N ARG A 17 7.02 8.82 -2.34
CA ARG A 17 7.44 7.75 -3.26
C ARG A 17 8.59 8.21 -4.14
N GLN A 18 8.43 9.37 -4.80
CA GLN A 18 9.47 9.91 -5.68
C GLN A 18 10.79 10.12 -4.93
N ARG A 19 10.73 10.66 -3.71
CA ARG A 19 11.93 10.87 -2.88
C ARG A 19 12.69 9.57 -2.61
N LEU A 20 11.99 8.47 -2.31
CA LEU A 20 12.64 7.18 -2.07
C LEU A 20 13.17 6.54 -3.37
N LEU A 21 12.47 6.75 -4.50
CA LEU A 21 12.98 6.36 -5.82
C LEU A 21 14.30 7.08 -6.13
N ASP A 22 14.36 8.40 -5.93
CA ASP A 22 15.57 9.22 -6.11
C ASP A 22 16.71 8.81 -5.15
N ALA A 23 16.37 8.27 -3.98
CA ALA A 23 17.34 7.75 -3.02
C ALA A 23 17.91 6.35 -3.41
N GLY A 24 17.43 5.77 -4.53
CA GLY A 24 17.91 4.50 -5.10
C GLY A 24 16.93 3.32 -4.98
N ALA A 25 15.66 3.56 -4.67
CA ALA A 25 14.63 2.51 -4.69
C ALA A 25 14.18 2.12 -6.11
N ASP A 26 14.54 2.91 -7.13
CA ASP A 26 14.27 2.64 -8.54
C ASP A 26 14.93 1.35 -9.05
N GLY A 27 16.07 0.96 -8.45
CA GLY A 27 16.79 -0.27 -8.73
C GLY A 27 16.23 -1.53 -8.06
N LEU A 28 15.13 -1.44 -7.32
CA LEU A 28 14.53 -2.60 -6.65
C LEU A 28 13.96 -3.60 -7.67
N ALA A 29 14.21 -4.89 -7.42
CA ALA A 29 13.63 -5.96 -8.22
C ALA A 29 12.10 -5.94 -8.06
N ARG A 30 11.40 -5.90 -9.19
CA ARG A 30 9.93 -5.90 -9.24
C ARG A 30 9.41 -7.30 -8.95
N HIS A 31 8.26 -7.38 -8.28
CA HIS A 31 7.61 -8.67 -8.09
C HIS A 31 7.09 -9.23 -9.43
N PRO A 32 7.12 -10.56 -9.64
CA PRO A 32 6.68 -11.17 -10.91
C PRO A 32 5.24 -10.85 -11.33
N TRP A 33 4.36 -10.58 -10.36
CA TRP A 33 2.95 -10.24 -10.58
C TRP A 33 2.70 -8.73 -10.70
N GLN A 34 3.72 -7.88 -10.50
CA GLN A 34 3.58 -6.44 -10.65
C GLN A 34 3.76 -6.03 -12.12
N PRO A 35 2.90 -5.17 -12.68
CA PRO A 35 3.10 -4.61 -14.00
C PRO A 35 4.46 -3.92 -14.09
N ARG A 36 5.16 -4.09 -15.22
CA ARG A 36 6.51 -3.53 -15.44
C ARG A 36 6.56 -2.00 -15.50
N TRP A 37 5.41 -1.34 -15.50
CA TRP A 37 5.30 0.12 -15.48
C TRP A 37 4.95 0.66 -14.08
N ALA A 38 4.45 -0.17 -13.17
CA ALA A 38 4.06 0.27 -11.83
C ALA A 38 5.30 0.53 -10.95
N PRO A 39 5.32 1.57 -10.11
CA PRO A 39 6.38 1.73 -9.11
C PRO A 39 6.38 0.54 -8.13
N PRO A 40 7.47 0.32 -7.37
CA PRO A 40 7.45 -0.61 -6.24
C PRO A 40 6.33 -0.26 -5.27
N ASP A 41 5.71 -1.28 -4.67
CA ASP A 41 4.68 -1.08 -3.64
C ASP A 41 5.26 -0.39 -2.39
N ASP A 42 4.40 0.27 -1.61
CA ASP A 42 4.86 1.10 -0.49
C ASP A 42 5.52 0.26 0.61
N VAL A 43 5.13 -1.01 0.79
CA VAL A 43 5.82 -1.93 1.72
C VAL A 43 7.26 -2.20 1.27
N THR A 44 7.47 -2.40 -0.03
CA THR A 44 8.79 -2.56 -0.64
C THR A 44 9.64 -1.29 -0.49
N LEU A 45 9.05 -0.11 -0.70
CA LEU A 45 9.72 1.18 -0.46
C LEU A 45 10.10 1.37 1.01
N LEU A 46 9.23 0.99 1.96
CA LEU A 46 9.53 1.03 3.40
C LEU A 46 10.69 0.11 3.78
N ARG A 47 10.70 -1.14 3.26
CA ARG A 47 11.82 -2.08 3.48
C ARG A 47 13.14 -1.52 2.96
N PHE A 48 13.10 -0.89 1.78
CA PHE A 48 14.25 -0.17 1.24
C PHE A 48 14.69 0.96 2.17
N ALA A 49 13.78 1.83 2.58
CA ALA A 49 14.08 3.00 3.41
C ALA A 49 14.71 2.60 4.74
N VAL A 50 14.17 1.57 5.41
CA VAL A 50 14.75 1.02 6.65
C VAL A 50 16.19 0.59 6.43
N ARG A 51 16.48 -0.18 5.38
CA ARG A 51 17.85 -0.61 5.06
C ARG A 51 18.76 0.58 4.71
N HIS A 52 18.26 1.51 3.90
CA HIS A 52 18.99 2.69 3.43
C HIS A 52 19.39 3.62 4.59
N VAL A 53 18.42 4.00 5.42
CA VAL A 53 18.62 4.87 6.59
C VAL A 53 19.52 4.21 7.62
N ASN A 54 19.38 2.90 7.85
CA ASN A 54 20.23 2.17 8.81
C ASN A 54 21.67 1.94 8.32
N ALA A 55 21.97 2.10 7.04
CA ALA A 55 23.32 1.90 6.52
C ALA A 55 24.32 2.97 7.01
N ALA A 56 23.83 4.13 7.47
CA ALA A 56 24.68 5.21 7.99
C ALA A 56 24.04 5.90 9.21
N PRO A 57 24.04 5.26 10.40
CA PRO A 57 23.48 5.84 11.61
C PRO A 57 24.12 7.20 11.94
N GLY A 58 23.29 8.20 12.27
CA GLY A 58 23.72 9.58 12.54
C GLY A 58 24.07 10.42 11.30
N ARG A 59 24.01 9.83 10.10
CA ARG A 59 24.22 10.51 8.81
C ARG A 59 23.07 10.29 7.82
N ALA A 60 22.00 9.62 8.24
CA ALA A 60 20.84 9.38 7.40
C ALA A 60 20.10 10.69 7.07
N SER A 61 19.60 10.79 5.85
CA SER A 61 18.78 11.93 5.42
C SER A 61 17.47 11.98 6.19
N HIS A 62 17.20 13.12 6.83
CA HIS A 62 15.92 13.35 7.50
C HIS A 62 14.74 13.37 6.51
N ASP A 63 14.98 13.75 5.26
CA ASP A 63 13.93 13.78 4.25
C ASP A 63 13.55 12.38 3.78
N ASP A 64 14.50 11.43 3.73
CA ASP A 64 14.22 10.03 3.41
C ASP A 64 13.45 9.36 4.56
N ILE A 65 13.77 9.73 5.80
CA ILE A 65 13.02 9.28 6.98
C ILE A 65 11.59 9.81 6.94
N ARG A 66 11.40 11.12 6.69
CA ARG A 66 10.05 11.72 6.58
C ARG A 66 9.25 11.10 5.45
N ALA A 67 9.85 10.91 4.28
CA ALA A 67 9.22 10.24 3.15
C ALA A 67 8.76 8.83 3.55
N ALA A 68 9.62 8.03 4.19
CA ALA A 68 9.25 6.71 4.66
C ALA A 68 8.07 6.76 5.66
N LEU A 69 8.10 7.67 6.63
CA LEU A 69 7.00 7.82 7.59
C LEU A 69 5.67 8.18 6.91
N SER A 70 5.70 9.01 5.86
CA SER A 70 4.51 9.38 5.08
C SER A 70 3.89 8.21 4.30
N LEU A 71 4.63 7.13 4.05
CA LEU A 71 4.12 5.94 3.35
C LEU A 71 3.53 4.87 4.28
N ILE A 72 3.60 5.04 5.60
CA ILE A 72 3.14 4.00 6.55
C ILE A 72 1.64 3.72 6.39
N GLU A 73 0.81 4.75 6.30
CA GLU A 73 -0.64 4.54 6.20
C GLU A 73 -1.01 3.94 4.85
N THR A 74 -0.42 4.42 3.75
CA THR A 74 -0.70 3.84 2.42
C THR A 74 -0.22 2.39 2.31
N ALA A 75 0.92 2.04 2.92
CA ALA A 75 1.36 0.66 3.01
C ALA A 75 0.41 -0.24 3.84
N ARG A 76 -0.26 0.32 4.86
CA ARG A 76 -1.31 -0.39 5.60
C ARG A 76 -2.57 -0.56 4.77
N ASP A 77 -2.95 0.45 4.00
CA ASP A 77 -4.09 0.37 3.08
C ASP A 77 -3.86 -0.68 2.00
N ASP A 78 -2.65 -0.75 1.43
CA ASP A 78 -2.25 -1.80 0.48
C ASP A 78 -2.35 -3.20 1.12
N LEU A 79 -1.88 -3.34 2.37
CA LEU A 79 -1.96 -4.60 3.09
C LEU A 79 -3.41 -4.99 3.41
N ASP A 80 -4.24 -4.03 3.78
CA ASP A 80 -5.66 -4.23 4.03
C ASP A 80 -6.37 -4.68 2.72
N ALA A 81 -6.07 -4.05 1.59
CA ALA A 81 -6.61 -4.45 0.29
C ALA A 81 -6.23 -5.90 -0.06
N LEU A 82 -4.97 -6.29 0.16
CA LEU A 82 -4.50 -7.67 -0.02
C LEU A 82 -5.17 -8.65 0.93
N GLU A 83 -5.35 -8.28 2.20
CA GLU A 83 -6.05 -9.10 3.18
C GLU A 83 -7.51 -9.35 2.76
N SER A 84 -8.23 -8.30 2.37
CA SER A 84 -9.60 -8.43 1.86
C SER A 84 -9.67 -9.31 0.62
N ALA A 85 -8.76 -9.14 -0.34
CA ALA A 85 -8.69 -9.96 -1.55
C ALA A 85 -8.43 -11.44 -1.23
N LEU A 86 -7.48 -11.74 -0.33
CA LEU A 86 -7.18 -13.11 0.09
C LEU A 86 -8.35 -13.77 0.81
N ILE A 87 -9.07 -13.04 1.67
CA ILE A 87 -10.28 -13.57 2.32
C ILE A 87 -11.36 -13.87 1.27
N LEU A 88 -11.57 -12.99 0.28
CA LEU A 88 -12.52 -13.24 -0.81
C LEU A 88 -12.14 -14.47 -1.63
N ILE A 89 -10.86 -14.63 -1.98
CA ILE A 89 -10.35 -15.82 -2.67
C ILE A 89 -10.57 -17.08 -1.83
N ALA A 90 -10.20 -17.05 -0.54
CA ALA A 90 -10.42 -18.18 0.37
C ALA A 90 -11.91 -18.58 0.43
N ARG A 91 -12.81 -17.60 0.47
CA ARG A 91 -14.26 -17.84 0.44
C ARG A 91 -14.73 -18.43 -0.89
N ALA A 92 -14.15 -18.01 -2.02
CA ALA A 92 -14.46 -18.56 -3.34
C ALA A 92 -13.97 -20.02 -3.49
N GLU A 93 -12.83 -20.35 -2.88
CA GLU A 93 -12.29 -21.71 -2.80
C GLU A 93 -12.98 -22.60 -1.74
N GLY A 94 -14.00 -22.07 -1.05
CA GLY A 94 -14.82 -22.83 -0.12
C GLY A 94 -14.31 -22.91 1.33
N LEU A 95 -13.24 -22.19 1.69
CA LEU A 95 -12.77 -22.13 3.09
C LEU A 95 -13.84 -21.53 3.99
N THR A 96 -14.06 -22.16 5.14
CA THR A 96 -15.05 -21.70 6.12
C THR A 96 -14.51 -20.55 6.97
N TRP A 97 -15.40 -19.80 7.61
CA TRP A 97 -14.96 -18.75 8.56
C TRP A 97 -14.13 -19.27 9.73
N PRO A 98 -14.37 -20.48 10.28
CA PRO A 98 -13.43 -21.16 11.16
C PRO A 98 -12.02 -21.33 10.56
N ASP A 99 -11.88 -21.89 9.36
CA ASP A 99 -10.57 -22.09 8.72
C ASP A 99 -9.83 -20.76 8.52
N ILE A 100 -10.58 -19.72 8.12
CA ILE A 100 -10.06 -18.35 7.96
C ILE A 100 -9.65 -17.76 9.31
N ALA A 101 -10.42 -18.01 10.38
CA ALA A 101 -10.09 -17.53 11.72
C ALA A 101 -8.77 -18.12 12.22
N ASP A 102 -8.56 -19.42 11.99
CA ASP A 102 -7.31 -20.11 12.32
C ASP A 102 -6.14 -19.53 11.52
N GLY A 103 -6.31 -19.33 10.21
CA GLY A 103 -5.29 -18.70 9.35
C GLY A 103 -4.95 -17.26 9.73
N LEU A 104 -5.93 -16.49 10.19
CA LEU A 104 -5.75 -15.10 10.65
C LEU A 104 -5.26 -15.00 12.12
N GLY A 105 -5.20 -16.11 12.85
CA GLY A 105 -4.83 -16.15 14.26
C GLY A 105 -5.84 -15.50 15.22
N VAL A 106 -7.12 -15.43 14.83
CA VAL A 106 -8.20 -14.87 15.67
C VAL A 106 -9.00 -15.99 16.34
N ARG A 107 -9.45 -15.75 17.58
CA ARG A 107 -10.01 -16.81 18.43
C ARG A 107 -11.38 -17.34 17.99
N THR A 108 -12.11 -16.60 17.15
CA THR A 108 -13.47 -16.96 16.76
C THR A 108 -13.78 -16.62 15.30
N PRO A 109 -14.68 -17.37 14.64
CA PRO A 109 -15.15 -17.07 13.28
C PRO A 109 -15.79 -15.67 13.15
N GLN A 110 -16.46 -15.20 14.20
CA GLN A 110 -17.06 -13.87 14.23
C GLN A 110 -15.99 -12.77 14.25
N ALA A 111 -14.86 -13.00 14.94
CA ALA A 111 -13.74 -12.06 14.93
C ALA A 111 -13.13 -11.93 13.52
N ALA A 112 -13.03 -13.04 12.78
CA ALA A 112 -12.59 -13.03 11.38
C ALA A 112 -13.55 -12.22 10.49
N GLN A 113 -14.86 -12.44 10.60
CA GLN A 113 -15.88 -11.69 9.85
C GLN A 113 -15.84 -10.18 10.17
N GLN A 114 -15.70 -9.82 11.45
CA GLN A 114 -15.60 -8.41 11.85
C GLN A 114 -14.33 -7.76 11.31
N ARG A 115 -13.20 -8.47 11.33
CA ARG A 115 -11.94 -8.00 10.73
C ARG A 115 -12.11 -7.77 9.23
N PHE A 116 -12.66 -8.75 8.52
CA PHE A 116 -12.94 -8.63 7.08
C PHE A 116 -13.81 -7.41 6.75
N ARG A 117 -14.90 -7.17 7.50
CA ARG A 117 -15.74 -5.99 7.32
C ARG A 117 -14.95 -4.69 7.48
N ARG A 118 -14.17 -4.56 8.57
CA ARG A 118 -13.36 -3.37 8.84
C ARG A 118 -12.32 -3.09 7.74
N VAL A 119 -11.64 -4.13 7.30
CA VAL A 119 -10.60 -4.04 6.26
C VAL A 119 -11.23 -3.68 4.91
N SER A 120 -12.36 -4.29 4.56
CA SER A 120 -13.07 -4.00 3.31
C SER A 120 -13.66 -2.59 3.25
N GLU A 121 -14.16 -2.08 4.38
CA GLU A 121 -14.62 -0.69 4.49
C GLU A 121 -13.47 0.31 4.25
N ARG A 122 -12.27 0.03 4.79
CA ARG A 122 -11.08 0.87 4.56
C ARG A 122 -10.58 0.80 3.12
N ALA A 123 -10.49 -0.40 2.55
CA ALA A 123 -10.09 -0.60 1.16
C ALA A 123 -11.07 0.10 0.18
N GLY A 124 -12.37 0.07 0.45
CA GLY A 124 -13.38 0.77 -0.34
C GLY A 124 -13.31 2.30 -0.23
N ALA A 125 -12.92 2.84 0.93
CA ALA A 125 -12.72 4.27 1.12
C ALA A 125 -11.49 4.80 0.34
N GLY A 126 -10.39 4.03 0.31
CA GLY A 126 -9.15 4.37 -0.40
C GLY A 126 -9.25 4.34 -1.93
N GLY A 127 -10.25 3.66 -2.50
CA GLY A 127 -10.48 3.58 -3.96
C GLY A 127 -11.34 4.70 -4.55
N SER A 128 -11.79 5.68 -3.76
CA SER A 128 -12.76 6.69 -4.21
C SER A 128 -12.15 7.97 -4.83
N THR A 129 -10.83 8.08 -4.95
CA THR A 129 -10.16 9.17 -5.69
C THR A 129 -9.95 8.77 -7.15
N GLY A 130 -11.00 8.92 -7.97
CA GLY A 130 -10.90 8.79 -9.42
C GLY A 130 -12.18 8.31 -10.09
N SER A 131 -13.30 9.04 -9.92
CA SER A 131 -14.45 8.86 -10.81
C SER A 131 -14.69 10.13 -11.60
N GLY A 132 -14.34 10.07 -12.89
CA GLY A 132 -14.58 11.13 -13.85
C GLY A 132 -16.05 11.47 -13.96
N GLY A 133 -16.37 12.75 -13.75
CA GLY A 133 -17.68 13.30 -14.04
C GLY A 133 -17.84 13.51 -15.54
N GLY A 134 -18.61 12.64 -16.17
CA GLY A 134 -19.20 12.89 -17.48
C GLY A 134 -20.58 13.53 -17.33
N ALA A 135 -20.79 14.64 -18.02
CA ALA A 135 -22.04 15.03 -18.68
C ALA A 135 -21.70 16.11 -19.72
#